data_AF-A0A9D9QYW5-F1
#
_entry.id   AF-A0A9D9QYW5-F1
#
_cell.length_a   1.000
_cell.length_b   1.000
_cell.length_c   1.000
_cell.angle_alpha   90.00
_cell.angle_beta   90.00
_cell.angle_gamma   90.00
#
_symmetry.space_group_name_H-M   'P 1'
#
loop_
_entity.id
_entity.type
_entity.pdbx_description
1 polymer ?
#
loop_
_entity_poly.entity_id
_entity_poly.type
_entity_poly.pdbx_seq_one_letter_code
_entity_poly.pdbx_strand_id
1 'polypeptide(L)'
;MKSKKPLTDEELEAWENSRDLEAELLESVRQMKAGKGHVVMSPVISARKKTGLSQTEFAKLLNVSVRTLQEWEQGRRQPSGAAKTLIAIAERHPDILKEIAA
;
A
#
# COMPACT_ATOMS: atom_id res chain seq x y z
N MET A 1 14.29 -17.96 3.50
CA MET A 1 13.96 -18.23 2.07
C MET A 1 15.24 -18.12 1.27
N LYS A 2 15.60 -19.12 0.46
CA LYS A 2 16.78 -19.04 -0.40
C LYS A 2 16.51 -17.95 -1.45
N SER A 3 17.31 -16.89 -1.47
CA SER A 3 17.21 -15.88 -2.53
C SER A 3 17.59 -16.55 -3.84
N LYS A 4 16.68 -16.59 -4.82
CA LYS A 4 17.05 -17.01 -6.18
C LYS A 4 18.09 -16.02 -6.69
N LYS A 5 19.21 -16.51 -7.22
CA LYS A 5 20.20 -15.66 -7.88
C LYS A 5 19.48 -14.93 -9.04
N PRO A 6 19.69 -13.62 -9.25
CA PRO A 6 19.17 -12.93 -10.42
C PRO A 6 19.65 -13.63 -11.71
N LEU A 7 18.84 -13.59 -12.77
CA LEU A 7 19.24 -14.10 -14.09
C LEU A 7 20.50 -13.37 -14.56
N THR A 8 21.37 -14.06 -15.29
CA THR A 8 22.44 -13.41 -16.05
C THR A 8 21.86 -12.62 -17.22
N ASP A 9 22.66 -11.73 -17.81
CA ASP A 9 22.22 -10.94 -18.96
C ASP A 9 21.82 -11.83 -20.16
N GLU A 10 22.58 -12.91 -20.41
CA GLU A 10 22.27 -13.90 -21.45
C GLU A 10 20.97 -14.67 -21.17
N GLU A 11 20.72 -15.05 -19.91
CA GLU A 11 19.49 -15.71 -19.51
C GLU A 11 18.27 -14.76 -19.61
N LEU A 12 18.47 -13.47 -19.32
CA LEU A 12 17.44 -12.45 -19.43
C LEU A 12 17.05 -12.21 -20.90
N GLU A 13 18.04 -12.10 -21.79
CA GLU A 13 17.80 -11.91 -23.22
C GLU A 13 17.08 -13.10 -23.85
N ALA A 14 17.49 -14.33 -23.50
CA ALA A 14 16.79 -15.54 -23.93
C ALA A 14 15.34 -15.57 -23.44
N TRP A 15 15.09 -15.13 -22.21
CA TRP A 15 13.75 -15.04 -21.64
C TRP A 15 12.89 -13.99 -22.34
N GLU A 16 13.40 -12.76 -22.53
CA GLU A 16 12.69 -11.68 -23.22
C GLU A 16 12.33 -12.04 -24.67
N ASN A 17 13.25 -12.68 -25.39
CA ASN A 17 13.02 -13.15 -26.76
C ASN A 17 11.93 -14.21 -26.88
N SER A 18 11.68 -14.97 -25.80
CA SER A 18 10.61 -15.98 -25.75
C SER A 18 9.26 -15.42 -25.28
N ARG A 19 9.21 -14.15 -24.86
CA ARG A 19 8.06 -13.57 -24.17
C ARG A 19 7.08 -12.93 -25.15
N ASP A 20 5.81 -13.31 -25.07
CA ASP A 20 4.73 -12.63 -25.76
C ASP A 20 4.15 -11.52 -24.86
N LEU A 21 4.76 -10.34 -24.93
CA LEU A 21 4.34 -9.18 -24.14
C LEU A 21 2.90 -8.74 -24.46
N GLU A 22 2.45 -8.89 -25.71
CA GLU A 22 1.10 -8.49 -26.10
C GLU A 22 0.05 -9.38 -25.41
N ALA A 23 0.24 -10.70 -25.46
CA ALA A 23 -0.64 -11.66 -24.81
C ALA A 23 -0.69 -11.45 -23.28
N GLU A 24 0.45 -11.20 -22.65
CA GLU A 24 0.53 -10.94 -21.20
C GLU A 24 -0.18 -9.65 -20.78
N LEU A 25 -0.05 -8.58 -21.56
CA LEU A 25 -0.74 -7.32 -21.31
C LEU A 25 -2.25 -7.47 -21.48
N LEU A 26 -2.69 -8.17 -22.53
CA LEU A 26 -4.10 -8.48 -22.76
C LEU A 26 -4.69 -9.30 -21.60
N GLU A 27 -3.96 -10.30 -21.13
CA GLU A 27 -4.38 -11.12 -19.98
C GLU A 27 -4.47 -10.28 -18.69
N SER A 28 -3.51 -9.39 -18.45
CA SER A 28 -3.53 -8.47 -17.31
C SER A 28 -4.78 -7.56 -17.34
N VAL A 29 -5.15 -7.04 -18.51
CA VAL A 29 -6.38 -6.26 -18.69
C VAL A 29 -7.63 -7.09 -18.43
N ARG A 30 -7.67 -8.35 -18.92
CA ARG A 30 -8.79 -9.27 -18.65
C ARG A 30 -8.94 -9.55 -17.15
N GLN A 31 -7.83 -9.80 -16.45
CA GLN A 31 -7.81 -10.00 -15.01
C GLN A 31 -8.31 -8.78 -14.24
N MET A 32 -7.87 -7.58 -14.63
CA MET A 32 -8.37 -6.32 -14.04
C MET A 32 -9.88 -6.17 -14.23
N LYS A 33 -10.39 -6.40 -15.46
CA LYS A 33 -11.84 -6.37 -15.75
C LYS A 33 -12.63 -7.43 -15.00
N ALA A 34 -12.04 -8.59 -14.76
CA ALA A 34 -12.63 -9.67 -13.97
C ALA A 34 -12.52 -9.48 -12.45
N GLY A 35 -11.97 -8.35 -11.97
CA GLY A 35 -11.78 -8.09 -10.55
C GLY A 35 -10.72 -8.97 -9.89
N LYS A 36 -9.85 -9.64 -10.66
CA LYS A 36 -8.76 -10.50 -10.17
C LYS A 36 -7.50 -9.72 -9.76
N GLY A 37 -7.54 -8.39 -9.78
CA GLY A 37 -6.46 -7.54 -9.31
C GLY A 37 -6.36 -7.54 -7.78
N HIS A 38 -5.14 -7.44 -7.26
CA HIS A 38 -4.91 -7.26 -5.83
C HIS A 38 -4.39 -5.85 -5.57
N VAL A 39 -5.10 -5.06 -4.76
CA VAL A 39 -4.64 -3.74 -4.34
C VAL A 39 -3.80 -3.92 -3.08
N VAL A 40 -2.49 -3.70 -3.20
CA VAL A 40 -1.61 -3.67 -2.03
C VAL A 40 -1.74 -2.31 -1.36
N MET A 41 -2.34 -2.29 -0.17
CA MET A 41 -2.46 -1.10 0.65
C MET A 41 -1.35 -1.06 1.69
N SER A 42 -0.71 0.09 1.87
CA SER A 42 0.21 0.24 3.00
C SER A 42 -0.59 0.18 4.32
N PRO A 43 0.02 -0.29 5.42
CA PRO A 43 -0.67 -0.40 6.71
C PRO A 43 -1.32 0.91 7.15
N VAL A 44 -0.71 2.05 6.79
CA VAL A 44 -1.23 3.38 7.13
C VAL A 44 -2.50 3.71 6.34
N ILE A 45 -2.56 3.38 5.05
CA ILE A 45 -3.79 3.60 4.25
C ILE A 45 -4.90 2.68 4.75
N SER A 46 -4.59 1.41 5.06
CA SER A 46 -5.56 0.47 5.63
C SER A 46 -6.16 1.01 6.92
N ALA A 47 -5.31 1.48 7.84
CA ALA A 47 -5.74 2.00 9.13
C ALA A 47 -6.68 3.20 8.98
N ARG A 48 -6.33 4.16 8.13
CA ARG A 48 -7.19 5.31 7.85
C ARG A 48 -8.51 4.90 7.18
N LYS A 49 -8.47 4.00 6.19
CA LYS A 49 -9.71 3.58 5.52
C LYS A 49 -10.67 2.87 6.47
N LYS A 50 -10.16 2.11 7.45
CA LYS A 50 -10.98 1.47 8.48
C LYS A 50 -11.69 2.46 9.40
N THR A 51 -11.09 3.64 9.65
CA THR A 51 -11.77 4.70 10.42
C THR A 51 -12.82 5.45 9.60
N GLY A 52 -12.79 5.35 8.26
CA GLY A 52 -13.67 6.11 7.37
C GLY A 52 -13.28 7.58 7.20
N LEU A 53 -12.16 8.00 7.78
CA LEU A 53 -11.70 9.39 7.76
C LEU A 53 -10.97 9.73 6.45
N SER A 54 -11.13 10.98 6.00
CA SER A 54 -10.30 11.57 4.95
C SER A 54 -8.85 11.69 5.40
N GLN A 55 -7.91 11.92 4.46
CA GLN A 55 -6.51 12.19 4.81
C GLN A 55 -6.39 13.42 5.74
N THR A 56 -7.19 14.45 5.52
CA THR A 56 -7.14 15.67 6.33
C THR A 56 -7.61 15.43 7.76
N GLU A 57 -8.73 14.74 7.94
CA GLU A 57 -9.27 14.43 9.27
C GLU A 57 -8.34 13.49 10.04
N PHE A 58 -7.82 12.46 9.38
CA PHE A 58 -6.92 11.50 10.01
C PHE A 58 -5.58 12.15 10.39
N ALA A 59 -5.02 13.02 9.54
CA ALA A 59 -3.81 13.78 9.84
C ALA A 59 -4.02 14.72 11.03
N LYS A 60 -5.19 15.39 11.09
CA LYS A 60 -5.57 16.25 12.21
C LYS A 60 -5.64 15.45 13.52
N LEU A 61 -6.27 14.28 13.51
CA LEU A 61 -6.37 13.41 14.69
C LEU A 61 -5.01 12.93 15.18
N LEU A 62 -4.12 12.55 14.25
CA LEU A 62 -2.75 12.14 14.57
C LEU A 62 -1.82 13.33 14.91
N ASN A 63 -2.32 14.56 14.85
CA ASN A 63 -1.56 15.78 15.06
C ASN A 63 -0.31 15.88 14.17
N VAL A 64 -0.47 15.60 12.88
CA VAL A 64 0.57 15.72 11.86
C VAL A 64 0.07 16.48 10.64
N SER A 65 0.98 16.97 9.80
CA SER A 65 0.60 17.57 8.53
C SER A 65 0.01 16.52 7.58
N VAL A 66 -0.91 16.93 6.70
CA VAL A 66 -1.43 16.06 5.62
C VAL A 66 -0.28 15.52 4.76
N ARG A 67 0.75 16.33 4.53
CA ARG A 67 1.95 15.89 3.78
C ARG A 67 2.70 14.78 4.51
N THR A 68 2.84 14.85 5.83
CA THR A 68 3.46 13.79 6.64
C THR A 68 2.68 12.48 6.48
N LEU A 69 1.34 12.53 6.59
CA LEU A 69 0.50 11.35 6.38
C LEU A 69 0.66 10.78 4.97
N GLN A 70 0.70 11.63 3.94
CA GLN A 70 0.89 11.19 2.55
C GLN A 70 2.24 10.51 2.32
N GLU A 71 3.32 11.02 2.94
CA GLU A 71 4.64 10.38 2.88
C GLU A 71 4.65 9.00 3.55
N TRP A 72 3.87 8.81 4.62
CA TRP A 72 3.67 7.51 5.25
C TRP A 72 2.84 6.56 4.40
N GLU A 73 1.71 7.03 3.87
CA GLU A 73 0.81 6.24 3.03
C GLU A 73 1.49 5.73 1.76
N GLN A 74 2.35 6.56 1.15
CA GLN A 74 3.12 6.25 -0.04
C GLN A 74 4.44 5.50 0.26
N GLY A 75 4.74 5.24 1.54
CA GLY A 75 5.92 4.49 1.95
C GLY A 75 7.26 5.23 1.81
N ARG A 76 7.26 6.53 1.46
CA ARG A 76 8.48 7.35 1.39
C ARG A 76 9.10 7.59 2.78
N ARG A 77 8.26 7.64 3.81
CA ARG A 77 8.68 7.70 5.21
C ARG A 77 7.88 6.69 6.03
N GLN A 78 8.40 6.33 7.20
CA GLN A 78 7.69 5.48 8.15
C GLN A 78 7.25 6.31 9.36
N PRO A 79 6.05 6.04 9.93
CA PRO A 79 5.68 6.60 11.21
C PRO A 79 6.69 6.17 12.28
N SER A 80 6.89 6.97 13.31
CA SER A 80 7.82 6.69 14.41
C SER A 80 7.14 6.88 15.77
N GLY A 81 7.71 6.24 16.81
CA GLY A 81 7.25 6.39 18.19
C GLY A 81 5.73 6.15 18.35
N ALA A 82 5.06 7.10 19.02
CA ALA A 82 3.64 7.06 19.30
C ALA A 82 2.77 6.92 18.03
N ALA A 83 3.18 7.48 16.90
CA ALA A 83 2.42 7.39 15.65
C ALA A 83 2.26 5.94 15.17
N LYS A 84 3.27 5.08 15.35
CA LYS A 84 3.15 3.64 15.03
C LYS A 84 2.07 2.97 15.87
N THR A 85 2.04 3.27 17.16
CA THR A 85 1.05 2.73 18.10
C THR A 85 -0.35 3.20 17.75
N LEU A 86 -0.53 4.51 17.48
CA LEU A 86 -1.82 5.08 17.10
C LEU A 86 -2.36 4.49 15.79
N ILE A 87 -1.49 4.29 14.79
CA ILE A 87 -1.87 3.63 13.53
C ILE A 87 -2.27 2.18 13.78
N ALA A 88 -1.58 1.46 14.66
CA ALA A 88 -1.95 0.09 15.03
C ALA A 88 -3.30 0.03 15.78
N ILE A 89 -3.61 1.03 16.61
CA ILE A 89 -4.92 1.18 17.25
C ILE A 89 -5.99 1.46 16.20
N ALA A 90 -5.75 2.41 15.28
CA ALA A 90 -6.66 2.72 14.18
C ALA A 90 -7.00 1.49 13.31
N GLU A 91 -6.02 0.61 13.11
CA GLU A 91 -6.19 -0.63 12.33
C GLU A 91 -7.03 -1.71 13.06
N ARG A 92 -6.91 -1.80 14.39
CA ARG A 92 -7.56 -2.85 15.21
C ARG A 92 -8.87 -2.41 15.86
N HIS A 93 -8.96 -1.14 16.25
CA HIS A 93 -10.06 -0.53 16.97
C HIS A 93 -10.40 0.84 16.36
N PRO A 94 -10.86 0.87 15.09
CA PRO A 94 -11.10 2.12 14.37
C PRO A 94 -12.15 3.02 15.04
N ASP A 95 -13.08 2.45 15.79
CA ASP A 95 -14.18 3.18 16.43
C ASP A 95 -13.69 4.13 17.53
N ILE A 96 -12.61 3.77 18.24
CA ILE A 96 -11.96 4.65 19.24
C ILE A 96 -11.51 5.98 18.58
N LEU A 97 -10.98 5.91 17.36
CA LEU A 97 -10.56 7.12 16.65
C LEU A 97 -11.75 7.91 16.11
N LYS A 98 -12.84 7.24 15.73
CA LYS A 98 -14.06 7.93 15.29
C LYS A 98 -14.69 8.71 16.44
N GLU A 99 -14.70 8.14 17.65
CA GLU A 99 -15.20 8.80 18.86
C GLU A 99 -14.37 10.05 19.20
N ILE A 100 -13.04 10.00 19.05
CA ILE A 100 -12.16 11.15 19.29
C ILE A 100 -12.30 12.22 18.19
N ALA A 101 -12.69 11.84 16.99
CA ALA A 101 -12.87 12.76 15.86
C ALA A 101 -14.20 13.53 15.89
N ALA A 102 -15.17 13.09 16.70
CA ALA A 102 -16.48 13.74 16.90
C ALA A 102 -16.35 15.00 17.76
#